data_AF-A0A2T7CJY5-F1
#
_entry.id   AF-A0A2T7CJY5-F1
#
_cell.length_a   1.000
_cell.length_b   1.000
_cell.length_c   1.000
_cell.angle_alpha   90.00
_cell.angle_beta   90.00
_cell.angle_gamma   90.00
#
_symmetry.space_group_name_H-M   'P 1'
#
loop_
_entity.id
_entity.type
_entity.pdbx_description
1 polymer ?
#
loop_
_entity_poly.entity_id
_entity_poly.type
_entity_poly.pdbx_seq_one_letter_code
_entity_poly.pdbx_strand_id
1 'polypeptide(L)'
;MSSEDSLKSLSLDYLNLLINGQAFSDVAFSVEGRLVHAHRCVLAARSLFFRKLFCGLDPNHQPPPPPPLGSPGARPAGAAPELVIPVSSIRYEVLVLVLQFLYSGQASVAAPKSGPLPGCGARGCWHTRCGAAVDLALDTLAAARSFGVEQLALVVQKQLESMVKEASVDDVMKVLMASRKFEMQELWATCSHLVARSGLSADLLAKHLPIDVVAKIEEIRAKSPVAAANTPRSPFLTHHYLPINAPSSAADRDHKIRRMRRALDAADIELVKLMVMGEGLDLDDALAVHYAVQHCNRDVVKALLELGAADVNSRAGPTGKTALHLAAEMVSPDMVSVLLDHHADPNARTLDGVTPLDVLRSLTSEFLFKGAVPGLTHIEPNKLRLCLELVQSAVMVTTRDEGAPGAGGEAGGSDGGNFPRSDADDSLVSLTMNSTLMYQGQEMAAAVAGDARKGNSGRGSPSNLYFPNGFP
;
A
#
# COMPACT_ATOMS: atom_id res chain seq x y z
N MET A 1 -22.56 26.86 -29.22
CA MET A 1 -22.46 25.67 -28.35
C MET A 1 -21.88 24.57 -29.19
N SER A 2 -20.80 23.90 -28.75
CA SER A 2 -20.28 22.75 -29.48
C SER A 2 -21.30 21.62 -29.43
N SER A 3 -21.26 20.68 -30.39
CA SER A 3 -22.12 19.49 -30.38
C SER A 3 -21.97 18.68 -29.08
N GLU A 4 -20.77 18.67 -28.49
CA GLU A 4 -20.49 18.03 -27.21
C GLU A 4 -21.19 18.72 -26.02
N ASP A 5 -21.27 20.05 -26.04
CA ASP A 5 -21.96 20.81 -24.98
C ASP A 5 -23.48 20.58 -25.01
N SER A 6 -24.05 20.47 -26.22
CA SER A 6 -25.48 20.16 -26.38
C SER A 6 -25.82 18.75 -25.88
N LEU A 7 -24.94 17.76 -26.10
CA LEU A 7 -25.13 16.40 -25.59
C LEU A 7 -24.98 16.32 -24.06
N LYS A 8 -24.05 17.09 -23.48
CA LYS A 8 -23.90 17.22 -22.01
C LYS A 8 -25.09 17.92 -21.36
N SER A 9 -25.66 18.94 -22.01
CA SER A 9 -26.91 19.57 -21.54
C SER A 9 -28.04 18.56 -21.52
N LEU A 10 -28.22 17.80 -22.62
CA LEU A 10 -29.27 16.80 -22.73
C LEU A 10 -29.14 15.71 -21.67
N SER A 11 -27.93 15.21 -21.39
CA SER A 11 -27.74 14.19 -20.36
C SER A 11 -28.08 14.70 -18.95
N LEU A 12 -27.79 15.97 -18.67
CA LEU A 12 -28.17 16.62 -17.41
C LEU A 12 -29.68 16.81 -17.29
N ASP A 13 -30.35 17.17 -18.39
CA ASP A 13 -31.81 17.32 -18.43
C ASP A 13 -32.53 15.99 -18.18
N TYR A 14 -32.04 14.88 -18.76
CA TYR A 14 -32.55 13.54 -18.45
C TYR A 14 -32.28 13.15 -16.99
N LEU A 15 -31.10 13.47 -16.45
CA LEU A 15 -30.82 13.18 -15.05
C LEU A 15 -31.74 13.97 -14.10
N ASN A 16 -32.03 15.24 -14.42
CA ASN A 16 -33.01 16.05 -13.71
C ASN A 16 -34.42 15.45 -13.80
N LEU A 17 -34.80 14.85 -14.93
CA LEU A 17 -36.06 14.14 -15.07
C LEU A 17 -36.13 12.91 -14.14
N LEU A 18 -35.03 12.19 -13.94
CA LEU A 18 -34.98 11.07 -12.98
C LEU A 18 -35.15 11.54 -11.53
N ILE A 19 -34.54 12.67 -11.16
CA ILE A 19 -34.51 13.17 -9.77
C ILE A 19 -35.82 13.92 -9.42
N ASN A 20 -36.27 14.81 -10.30
CA ASN A 20 -37.37 15.74 -10.03
C ASN A 20 -38.65 15.42 -10.82
N GLY A 21 -38.59 14.51 -11.79
CA GLY A 21 -39.69 14.20 -12.70
C GLY A 21 -40.70 13.18 -12.19
N GLN A 22 -40.83 12.99 -10.87
CA GLN A 22 -41.71 11.97 -10.29
C GLN A 22 -43.17 12.08 -10.79
N ALA A 23 -43.66 13.30 -11.02
CA ALA A 23 -45.01 13.54 -11.53
C ALA A 23 -45.27 12.96 -12.93
N PHE A 24 -44.21 12.71 -13.70
CA PHE A 24 -44.28 12.15 -15.06
C PHE A 24 -43.89 10.67 -15.11
N SER A 25 -43.62 10.05 -13.96
CA SER A 25 -43.26 8.63 -13.87
C SER A 25 -44.45 7.72 -14.16
N ASP A 26 -44.21 6.71 -15.01
CA ASP A 26 -45.19 5.69 -15.41
C ASP A 26 -44.83 4.30 -14.84
N VAL A 27 -43.68 4.17 -14.17
CA VAL A 27 -43.24 2.95 -13.48
C VAL A 27 -42.46 3.30 -12.21
N ALA A 28 -42.55 2.43 -11.20
CA ALA A 28 -41.69 2.51 -10.02
C ALA A 28 -41.11 1.13 -9.65
N PHE A 29 -39.95 1.16 -9.02
CA PHE A 29 -39.28 -0.03 -8.47
C PHE A 29 -39.34 0.03 -6.95
N SER A 30 -39.73 -1.08 -6.32
CA SER A 30 -39.68 -1.25 -4.87
C SER A 30 -38.41 -1.99 -4.48
N VAL A 31 -37.47 -1.29 -3.83
CA VAL A 31 -36.18 -1.82 -3.34
C VAL A 31 -36.01 -1.45 -1.89
N GLU A 32 -35.74 -2.44 -1.01
CA GLU A 32 -35.47 -2.20 0.42
C GLU A 32 -36.55 -1.34 1.13
N GLY A 33 -37.81 -1.47 0.69
CA GLY A 33 -38.94 -0.68 1.20
C GLY A 33 -39.02 0.75 0.68
N ARG A 34 -38.15 1.14 -0.27
CA ARG A 34 -38.14 2.44 -0.94
C ARG A 34 -38.68 2.32 -2.36
N LEU A 35 -39.43 3.34 -2.80
CA LEU A 35 -39.90 3.45 -4.17
C LEU A 35 -38.96 4.34 -4.98
N VAL A 36 -38.50 3.82 -6.12
CA VAL A 36 -37.68 4.54 -7.10
C VAL A 36 -38.51 4.73 -8.37
N HIS A 37 -38.85 5.97 -8.68
CA HIS A 37 -39.68 6.34 -9.82
C HIS A 37 -38.84 6.43 -11.11
N ALA A 38 -39.39 5.94 -12.23
CA ALA A 38 -38.71 5.96 -13.53
C ALA A 38 -39.72 6.05 -14.69
N HIS A 39 -39.20 6.06 -15.91
CA HIS A 39 -39.96 6.26 -17.15
C HIS A 39 -39.77 5.09 -18.12
N ARG A 40 -40.83 4.33 -18.45
CA ARG A 40 -40.77 3.12 -19.30
C ARG A 40 -40.13 3.41 -20.64
N CYS A 41 -40.44 4.56 -21.25
CA CYS A 41 -39.90 4.97 -22.55
C CYS A 41 -38.37 5.10 -22.54
N VAL A 42 -37.80 5.73 -21.50
CA VAL A 42 -36.34 5.89 -21.36
C VAL A 42 -35.68 4.54 -21.12
N LEU A 43 -36.25 3.73 -20.21
CA LEU A 43 -35.74 2.42 -19.87
C LEU A 43 -35.78 1.45 -21.06
N ALA A 44 -36.90 1.36 -21.78
CA ALA A 44 -37.05 0.51 -22.97
C ALA A 44 -36.15 0.96 -24.14
N ALA A 45 -35.87 2.25 -24.25
CA ALA A 45 -34.96 2.77 -25.27
C ALA A 45 -33.51 2.32 -25.01
N ARG A 46 -33.11 2.21 -23.74
CA ARG A 46 -31.71 2.05 -23.32
C ARG A 46 -31.36 0.67 -22.76
N SER A 47 -32.34 -0.21 -22.60
CA SER A 47 -32.16 -1.59 -22.14
C SER A 47 -33.09 -2.54 -22.89
N LEU A 48 -32.52 -3.59 -23.49
CA LEU A 48 -33.28 -4.65 -24.14
C LEU A 48 -34.10 -5.46 -23.14
N PHE A 49 -33.62 -5.60 -21.90
CA PHE A 49 -34.36 -6.24 -20.82
C PHE A 49 -35.66 -5.48 -20.54
N PHE A 50 -35.58 -4.16 -20.28
CA PHE A 50 -36.77 -3.36 -20.01
C PHE A 50 -37.70 -3.27 -21.22
N ARG A 51 -37.15 -3.24 -22.44
CA ARG A 51 -37.97 -3.32 -23.66
C ARG A 51 -38.79 -4.60 -23.70
N LYS A 52 -38.16 -5.76 -23.49
CA LYS A 52 -38.86 -7.05 -23.45
C LYS A 52 -39.84 -7.14 -22.28
N LEU A 53 -39.45 -6.65 -21.10
CA LEU A 53 -40.28 -6.63 -19.92
C LEU A 53 -41.57 -5.83 -20.17
N PHE A 54 -41.47 -4.62 -20.71
CA PHE A 54 -42.64 -3.79 -20.95
C PHE A 54 -43.46 -4.21 -22.16
N CYS A 55 -42.87 -4.84 -23.18
CA CYS A 55 -43.62 -5.41 -24.30
C CYS A 55 -44.32 -6.73 -23.94
N GLY A 56 -43.75 -7.54 -23.04
CA GLY A 56 -44.31 -8.84 -22.64
C GLY A 56 -45.44 -8.75 -21.61
N LEU A 57 -45.64 -7.58 -21.00
CA LEU A 57 -46.71 -7.34 -20.03
C LEU A 57 -48.08 -7.03 -20.68
N ASP A 58 -48.13 -6.81 -21.99
CA ASP A 58 -49.36 -6.55 -22.75
C ASP A 58 -49.69 -7.72 -23.70
N PRO A 59 -50.45 -8.75 -23.27
CA PRO A 59 -50.97 -9.78 -24.18
C PRO A 59 -52.06 -9.26 -25.15
N ASN A 60 -52.42 -7.96 -25.12
CA ASN A 60 -53.53 -7.38 -25.89
C ASN A 60 -53.27 -5.95 -26.41
N HIS A 61 -52.04 -5.60 -26.82
CA HIS A 61 -51.76 -4.25 -27.29
C HIS A 61 -52.22 -4.00 -28.74
N GLN A 62 -53.47 -3.54 -28.86
CA GLN A 62 -53.85 -2.59 -29.89
C GLN A 62 -53.16 -1.25 -29.54
N PRO A 63 -52.44 -0.59 -30.46
CA PRO A 63 -51.74 0.65 -30.15
C PRO A 63 -52.75 1.69 -29.63
N PRO A 64 -52.47 2.40 -28.52
CA PRO A 64 -53.39 3.40 -28.00
C PRO A 64 -53.58 4.51 -29.04
N PRO A 65 -54.82 5.01 -29.25
CA PRO A 65 -55.05 6.15 -30.12
C PRO A 65 -54.27 7.37 -29.60
N PRO A 66 -53.79 8.26 -30.49
CA PRO A 66 -53.06 9.45 -30.08
C PRO A 66 -53.90 10.27 -29.09
N PRO A 67 -53.29 10.82 -28.03
CA PRO A 67 -54.02 11.61 -27.06
C PRO A 67 -54.62 12.85 -27.75
N PRO A 68 -55.84 13.27 -27.38
CA PRO A 68 -56.39 14.52 -27.88
C PRO A 68 -55.46 15.67 -27.48
N LEU A 69 -55.07 16.48 -28.47
CA LEU A 69 -54.31 17.71 -28.24
C LEU A 69 -55.13 18.62 -27.32
N GLY A 70 -54.76 18.73 -26.04
CA GLY A 70 -55.28 19.81 -25.18
C GLY A 70 -55.57 19.52 -23.72
N SER A 71 -54.88 18.59 -23.04
CA SER A 71 -55.01 18.51 -21.57
C SER A 71 -53.66 18.21 -20.90
N PRO A 72 -53.19 19.02 -19.94
CA PRO A 72 -51.99 18.71 -19.18
C PRO A 72 -52.29 17.52 -18.27
N GLY A 73 -51.86 16.32 -18.68
CA GLY A 73 -51.91 15.10 -17.88
C GLY A 73 -50.90 15.15 -16.73
N ALA A 74 -51.07 16.07 -15.79
CA ALA A 74 -50.35 16.04 -14.53
C ALA A 74 -51.15 15.17 -13.54
N ARG A 75 -50.62 13.98 -13.21
CA ARG A 75 -51.15 13.18 -12.10
C ARG A 75 -51.02 13.99 -10.80
N PRO A 76 -52.01 13.92 -9.87
CA PRO A 76 -51.86 14.53 -8.56
C PRO A 76 -50.64 13.92 -7.84
N ALA A 77 -49.80 14.77 -7.26
CA ALA A 77 -48.64 14.36 -6.48
C ALA A 77 -49.11 13.44 -5.32
N GLY A 78 -48.81 12.15 -5.41
CA GLY A 78 -49.24 11.13 -4.44
C GLY A 78 -50.05 9.96 -4.99
N ALA A 79 -50.41 9.95 -6.28
CA ALA A 79 -50.99 8.76 -6.91
C ALA A 79 -49.95 7.62 -6.99
N ALA A 80 -50.32 6.41 -6.54
CA ALA A 80 -49.48 5.24 -6.66
C ALA A 80 -49.13 5.00 -8.15
N PRO A 81 -47.87 4.65 -8.46
CA PRO A 81 -47.44 4.41 -9.83
C PRO A 81 -48.23 3.22 -10.41
N GLU A 82 -48.57 3.32 -11.69
CA GLU A 82 -49.42 2.35 -12.41
C GLU A 82 -48.82 0.93 -12.42
N LEU A 83 -47.49 0.84 -12.32
CA LEU A 83 -46.76 -0.41 -12.19
C LEU A 83 -45.65 -0.28 -11.15
N VAL A 84 -45.71 -1.12 -10.10
CA VAL A 84 -44.64 -1.29 -9.10
C VAL A 84 -43.93 -2.62 -9.35
N ILE A 85 -42.64 -2.57 -9.65
CA ILE A 85 -41.80 -3.76 -9.86
C ILE A 85 -40.98 -4.03 -8.59
N PRO A 86 -41.22 -5.14 -7.87
CA PRO A 86 -40.39 -5.51 -6.73
C PRO A 86 -39.01 -5.98 -7.22
N VAL A 87 -37.95 -5.46 -6.60
CA VAL A 87 -36.56 -5.86 -6.88
C VAL A 87 -35.91 -6.23 -5.54
N SER A 88 -35.81 -7.53 -5.28
CA SER A 88 -35.30 -8.07 -4.01
C SER A 88 -33.81 -8.38 -4.00
N SER A 89 -33.19 -8.46 -5.18
CA SER A 89 -31.81 -8.97 -5.33
C SER A 89 -30.75 -7.88 -5.50
N ILE A 90 -31.13 -6.61 -5.46
CA ILE A 90 -30.26 -5.48 -5.78
C ILE A 90 -30.44 -4.40 -4.71
N ARG A 91 -29.33 -3.86 -4.20
CA ARG A 91 -29.34 -2.74 -3.24
C ARG A 91 -29.88 -1.45 -3.87
N TYR A 92 -30.44 -0.57 -3.05
CA TYR A 92 -30.97 0.72 -3.49
C TYR A 92 -29.92 1.54 -4.28
N GLU A 93 -28.68 1.63 -3.78
CA GLU A 93 -27.62 2.42 -4.41
C GLU A 93 -27.25 1.90 -5.80
N VAL A 94 -27.24 0.58 -5.96
CA VAL A 94 -26.91 -0.08 -7.23
C VAL A 94 -28.00 0.18 -8.27
N LEU A 95 -29.27 0.08 -7.87
CA LEU A 95 -30.38 0.40 -8.77
C LEU A 95 -30.31 1.87 -9.23
N VAL A 96 -30.06 2.80 -8.29
CA VAL A 96 -29.92 4.23 -8.62
C VAL A 96 -28.77 4.47 -9.59
N LEU A 97 -27.62 3.83 -9.41
CA LEU A 97 -26.48 3.92 -10.34
C LEU A 97 -26.84 3.43 -11.75
N VAL A 98 -27.53 2.30 -11.86
CA VAL A 98 -27.99 1.77 -13.16
C VAL A 98 -28.95 2.74 -13.82
N LEU A 99 -29.91 3.30 -13.07
CA LEU A 99 -30.86 4.29 -13.60
C LEU A 99 -30.14 5.58 -14.03
N GLN A 100 -29.24 6.12 -13.20
CA GLN A 100 -28.44 7.29 -13.55
C GLN A 100 -27.68 7.08 -14.86
N PHE A 101 -27.13 5.88 -15.08
CA PHE A 101 -26.48 5.54 -16.34
C PHE A 101 -27.47 5.49 -17.51
N LEU A 102 -28.63 4.87 -17.34
CA LEU A 102 -29.64 4.78 -18.41
C LEU A 102 -30.14 6.16 -18.88
N TYR A 103 -30.24 7.12 -17.95
CA TYR A 103 -30.67 8.50 -18.23
C TYR A 103 -29.55 9.38 -18.79
N SER A 104 -28.38 9.39 -18.14
CA SER A 104 -27.30 10.32 -18.47
C SER A 104 -26.28 9.77 -19.48
N GLY A 105 -26.18 8.44 -19.62
CA GLY A 105 -25.11 7.76 -20.36
C GLY A 105 -23.74 7.85 -19.67
N GLN A 106 -23.64 8.47 -18.49
CA GLN A 106 -22.40 8.57 -17.74
C GLN A 106 -22.38 7.55 -16.61
N ALA A 107 -21.29 6.79 -16.50
CA ALA A 107 -21.05 5.93 -15.36
C ALA A 107 -19.92 6.53 -14.51
N SER A 108 -20.26 7.09 -13.36
CA SER A 108 -19.27 7.37 -12.31
C SER A 108 -19.57 6.40 -11.17
N VAL A 109 -18.95 5.22 -11.21
CA VAL A 109 -18.92 4.32 -10.03
C VAL A 109 -17.92 4.85 -8.98
N ALA A 110 -17.16 5.92 -9.30
CA ALA A 110 -16.49 6.70 -8.29
C ALA A 110 -17.54 7.27 -7.34
N ALA A 111 -17.39 6.93 -6.07
CA ALA A 111 -18.33 7.15 -4.97
C ALA A 111 -19.12 8.46 -5.06
N PRO A 112 -20.39 8.45 -4.63
CA PRO A 112 -21.19 9.68 -4.57
C PRO A 112 -20.38 10.76 -3.85
N LYS A 113 -20.30 11.96 -4.45
CA LYS A 113 -19.55 13.12 -3.94
C LYS A 113 -20.02 13.61 -2.55
N SER A 114 -20.96 12.93 -1.91
CA SER A 114 -21.48 13.26 -0.58
C SER A 114 -22.02 12.00 0.13
N GLY A 115 -21.14 11.21 0.74
CA GLY A 115 -21.54 10.24 1.75
C GLY A 115 -20.58 9.05 1.89
N PRO A 116 -20.45 8.46 3.09
CA PRO A 116 -19.74 7.19 3.29
C PRO A 116 -20.45 6.07 2.51
N LEU A 117 -19.69 5.22 1.79
CA LEU A 117 -20.27 4.01 1.23
C LEU A 117 -20.78 3.09 2.37
N PRO A 118 -21.92 2.40 2.20
CA PRO A 118 -22.35 1.36 3.14
C PRO A 118 -21.22 0.32 3.30
N GLY A 119 -20.75 0.11 4.53
CA GLY A 119 -19.65 -0.82 4.82
C GLY A 119 -18.24 -0.22 4.82
N CYS A 120 -18.05 1.07 4.55
CA CYS A 120 -16.76 1.74 4.70
C CYS A 120 -16.66 2.44 6.06
N GLY A 121 -15.88 1.87 6.99
CA GLY A 121 -15.73 2.39 8.37
C GLY A 121 -14.74 3.54 8.56
N ALA A 122 -13.97 3.92 7.53
CA ALA A 122 -12.87 4.88 7.67
C ALA A 122 -13.30 6.31 7.27
N ARG A 123 -13.32 7.22 8.25
CA ARG A 123 -13.46 8.67 8.00
C ARG A 123 -12.22 9.16 7.24
N GLY A 124 -12.35 9.38 5.93
CA GLY A 124 -11.23 9.78 5.06
C GLY A 124 -10.82 8.74 4.02
N CYS A 125 -11.58 7.65 3.86
CA CYS A 125 -11.35 6.72 2.75
C CYS A 125 -11.63 7.40 1.41
N TRP A 126 -10.60 7.48 0.56
CA TRP A 126 -10.78 7.78 -0.86
C TRP A 126 -11.38 6.52 -1.48
N HIS A 127 -12.71 6.46 -1.57
CA HIS A 127 -13.52 5.33 -2.09
C HIS A 127 -13.26 4.95 -3.57
N THR A 128 -12.08 5.26 -4.08
CA THR A 128 -11.61 4.87 -5.41
C THR A 128 -11.09 3.44 -5.44
N ARG A 129 -10.72 2.85 -4.29
CA ARG A 129 -9.99 1.56 -4.22
C ARG A 129 -10.27 0.69 -2.97
N CYS A 130 -11.23 1.06 -2.12
CA CYS A 130 -11.52 0.26 -0.92
C CYS A 130 -12.38 -0.97 -1.23
N GLY A 131 -12.36 -1.97 -0.35
CA GLY A 131 -13.16 -3.20 -0.51
C GLY A 131 -14.66 -2.92 -0.73
N ALA A 132 -15.23 -1.93 -0.04
CA ALA A 132 -16.62 -1.51 -0.26
C ALA A 132 -16.87 -0.95 -1.68
N ALA A 133 -15.87 -0.29 -2.29
CA ALA A 133 -15.96 0.16 -3.67
C ALA A 133 -15.85 -1.02 -4.66
N VAL A 134 -15.03 -2.03 -4.35
CA VAL A 134 -14.96 -3.28 -5.12
C VAL A 134 -16.30 -4.01 -5.07
N ASP A 135 -16.87 -4.17 -3.87
CA ASP A 135 -18.16 -4.82 -3.69
C ASP A 135 -19.28 -4.05 -4.43
N LEU A 136 -19.31 -2.71 -4.34
CA LEU A 136 -20.24 -1.88 -5.11
C LEU A 136 -20.07 -2.05 -6.63
N ALA A 137 -18.82 -2.10 -7.12
CA ALA A 137 -18.55 -2.31 -8.54
C ALA A 137 -18.97 -3.72 -9.00
N LEU A 138 -18.74 -4.75 -8.20
CA LEU A 138 -19.19 -6.12 -8.49
C LEU A 138 -20.71 -6.23 -8.53
N ASP A 139 -21.41 -5.60 -7.59
CA ASP A 139 -22.88 -5.58 -7.56
C ASP A 139 -23.46 -4.76 -8.73
N THR A 140 -22.83 -3.63 -9.06
CA THR A 140 -23.20 -2.83 -10.23
C THR A 140 -23.00 -3.60 -11.53
N LEU A 141 -21.93 -4.39 -11.63
CA LEU A 141 -21.68 -5.25 -12.79
C LEU A 141 -22.72 -6.35 -12.91
N ALA A 142 -23.09 -6.99 -11.80
CA ALA A 142 -24.14 -8.01 -11.77
C ALA A 142 -25.49 -7.42 -12.20
N ALA A 143 -25.85 -6.26 -11.66
CA ALA A 143 -27.08 -5.55 -12.01
C ALA A 143 -27.09 -5.09 -13.47
N ALA A 144 -25.98 -4.55 -13.97
CA ALA A 144 -25.87 -4.12 -15.36
C ALA A 144 -26.13 -5.28 -16.32
N ARG A 145 -25.57 -6.47 -16.04
CA ARG A 145 -25.83 -7.67 -16.85
C ARG A 145 -27.27 -8.18 -16.71
N SER A 146 -27.85 -8.20 -15.50
CA SER A 146 -29.24 -8.62 -15.32
C SER A 146 -30.23 -7.70 -16.03
N PHE A 147 -29.97 -6.39 -16.03
CA PHE A 147 -30.78 -5.40 -16.73
C PHE A 147 -30.39 -5.23 -18.21
N GLY A 148 -29.48 -6.05 -18.75
CA GLY A 148 -29.09 -5.99 -20.17
C GLY A 148 -28.49 -4.66 -20.60
N VAL A 149 -27.73 -4.01 -19.71
CA VAL A 149 -27.03 -2.73 -19.94
C VAL A 149 -25.54 -3.02 -20.18
N GLU A 150 -25.22 -3.53 -21.37
CA GLU A 150 -23.86 -4.00 -21.70
C GLU A 150 -22.81 -2.89 -21.63
N GLN A 151 -23.16 -1.66 -22.03
CA GLN A 151 -22.24 -0.52 -22.00
C GLN A 151 -21.81 -0.19 -20.57
N LEU A 152 -22.74 -0.26 -19.60
CA LEU A 152 -22.42 -0.07 -18.20
C LEU A 152 -21.51 -1.20 -17.70
N ALA A 153 -21.80 -2.45 -18.06
CA ALA A 153 -20.98 -3.60 -17.69
C ALA A 153 -19.53 -3.45 -18.17
N LEU A 154 -19.31 -2.97 -19.41
CA LEU A 154 -17.98 -2.71 -19.96
C LEU A 154 -17.24 -1.59 -19.22
N VAL A 155 -17.93 -0.50 -18.88
CA VAL A 155 -17.32 0.61 -18.12
C VAL A 155 -16.89 0.15 -16.74
N VAL A 156 -17.75 -0.61 -16.05
CA VAL A 156 -17.44 -1.17 -14.72
C VAL A 156 -16.31 -2.19 -14.79
N GLN A 157 -16.26 -3.02 -15.84
CA GLN A 157 -15.16 -3.96 -16.04
C GLN A 157 -13.80 -3.24 -16.14
N LYS A 158 -13.70 -2.20 -16.98
CA LYS A 158 -12.47 -1.40 -17.10
C LYS A 158 -12.08 -0.72 -15.78
N GLN A 159 -13.08 -0.28 -15.01
CA GLN A 159 -12.84 0.28 -13.69
C GLN A 159 -12.30 -0.76 -12.70
N LEU A 160 -12.85 -1.98 -12.70
CA LEU A 160 -12.36 -3.10 -11.87
C LEU A 160 -10.93 -3.48 -12.22
N GLU A 161 -10.54 -3.47 -13.50
CA GLU A 161 -9.16 -3.72 -13.92
C GLU A 161 -8.17 -2.70 -13.35
N SER A 162 -8.59 -1.44 -13.21
CA SER A 162 -7.79 -0.40 -12.56
C SER A 162 -7.71 -0.62 -11.04
N MET A 163 -8.83 -0.94 -10.40
CA MET A 163 -8.91 -1.14 -8.94
C MET A 163 -8.11 -2.36 -8.46
N VAL A 164 -8.14 -3.46 -9.22
CA VAL A 164 -7.52 -4.75 -8.85
C VAL A 164 -5.99 -4.69 -8.72
N LYS A 165 -5.32 -3.74 -9.40
CA LYS A 165 -3.85 -3.62 -9.35
C LYS A 165 -3.31 -3.20 -7.98
N GLU A 166 -4.11 -2.50 -7.20
CA GLU A 166 -3.75 -1.95 -5.89
C GLU A 166 -4.68 -2.45 -4.76
N ALA A 167 -5.60 -3.35 -5.09
CA ALA A 167 -6.54 -3.94 -4.14
C ALA A 167 -5.88 -5.03 -3.28
N SER A 168 -6.52 -5.34 -2.15
CA SER A 168 -6.14 -6.46 -1.29
C SER A 168 -6.29 -7.79 -2.03
N VAL A 169 -5.49 -8.81 -1.69
CA VAL A 169 -5.55 -10.12 -2.35
C VAL A 169 -6.94 -10.76 -2.17
N ASP A 170 -7.59 -10.53 -1.03
CA ASP A 170 -8.96 -10.98 -0.76
C ASP A 170 -9.97 -10.38 -1.73
N ASP A 171 -9.88 -9.08 -1.99
CA ASP A 171 -10.74 -8.41 -2.97
C ASP A 171 -10.42 -8.86 -4.40
N VAL A 172 -9.15 -9.11 -4.73
CA VAL A 172 -8.76 -9.70 -6.02
C VAL A 172 -9.35 -11.11 -6.18
N MET A 173 -9.41 -11.93 -5.12
CA MET A 173 -10.06 -13.24 -5.16
C MET A 173 -11.57 -13.13 -5.40
N LYS A 174 -12.26 -12.15 -4.80
CA LYS A 174 -13.68 -11.87 -5.11
C LYS A 174 -13.87 -11.50 -6.59
N VAL A 175 -13.02 -10.60 -7.11
CA VAL A 175 -13.08 -10.18 -8.52
C VAL A 175 -12.71 -11.32 -9.47
N LEU A 176 -11.81 -12.23 -9.08
CA LEU A 176 -11.50 -13.44 -9.82
C LEU A 176 -12.73 -14.35 -9.94
N MET A 177 -13.47 -14.56 -8.85
CA MET A 177 -14.70 -15.35 -8.87
C MET A 177 -15.79 -14.71 -9.73
N ALA A 178 -15.96 -13.39 -9.64
CA ALA A 178 -16.89 -12.65 -10.48
C ALA A 178 -16.49 -12.70 -11.97
N SER A 179 -15.20 -12.56 -12.28
CA SER A 179 -14.70 -12.64 -13.66
C SER A 179 -14.90 -14.00 -14.29
N ARG A 180 -14.79 -15.07 -13.51
CA ARG A 180 -15.21 -16.41 -13.95
C ARG A 180 -16.73 -16.49 -14.19
N LYS A 181 -17.54 -16.04 -13.23
CA LYS A 181 -19.02 -16.11 -13.32
C LYS A 181 -19.56 -15.40 -14.55
N PHE A 182 -18.91 -14.32 -14.97
CA PHE A 182 -19.35 -13.52 -16.11
C PHE A 182 -18.44 -13.62 -17.34
N GLU A 183 -17.58 -14.65 -17.41
CA GLU A 183 -16.74 -14.98 -18.57
C GLU A 183 -15.80 -13.84 -19.05
N MET A 184 -15.33 -13.01 -18.12
CA MET A 184 -14.45 -11.86 -18.40
C MET A 184 -12.99 -12.32 -18.48
N GLN A 185 -12.56 -12.78 -19.65
CA GLN A 185 -11.25 -13.43 -19.85
C GLN A 185 -10.05 -12.54 -19.50
N GLU A 186 -10.05 -11.27 -19.89
CA GLU A 186 -8.93 -10.34 -19.64
C GLU A 186 -8.76 -10.03 -18.15
N LEU A 187 -9.87 -9.73 -17.47
CA LEU A 187 -9.89 -9.49 -16.03
C LEU A 187 -9.53 -10.76 -15.25
N TRP A 188 -10.01 -11.92 -15.69
CA TRP A 188 -9.68 -13.22 -15.10
C TRP A 188 -8.18 -13.52 -15.22
N ALA A 189 -7.57 -13.28 -16.39
CA ALA A 189 -6.13 -13.48 -16.60
C ALA A 189 -5.29 -12.54 -15.71
N THR A 190 -5.72 -11.29 -15.56
CA THR A 190 -5.05 -10.31 -14.71
C THR A 190 -5.15 -10.71 -13.23
N CYS A 191 -6.36 -11.04 -12.76
CA CYS A 191 -6.59 -11.45 -11.37
C CYS A 191 -5.87 -12.75 -11.03
N SER A 192 -5.93 -13.76 -11.91
CA SER A 192 -5.27 -15.05 -11.68
C SER A 192 -3.74 -14.91 -11.62
N HIS A 193 -3.15 -14.03 -12.43
CA HIS A 193 -1.72 -13.71 -12.34
C HIS A 193 -1.38 -12.95 -11.04
N LEU A 194 -2.19 -11.99 -10.61
CA LEU A 194 -1.98 -11.29 -9.34
C LEU A 194 -2.07 -12.23 -8.14
N VAL A 195 -3.07 -13.12 -8.11
CA VAL A 195 -3.19 -14.16 -7.08
C VAL A 195 -2.04 -15.18 -7.17
N ALA A 196 -1.60 -15.54 -8.38
CA ALA A 196 -0.44 -16.40 -8.57
C ALA A 196 0.84 -15.78 -7.97
N ARG A 197 1.07 -14.47 -8.19
CA ARG A 197 2.22 -13.70 -7.66
C ARG A 197 2.16 -13.42 -6.17
N SER A 198 0.95 -13.38 -5.58
CA SER A 198 0.79 -13.14 -4.14
C SER A 198 1.52 -14.16 -3.27
N GLY A 199 1.66 -15.40 -3.76
CA GLY A 199 2.34 -16.49 -3.07
C GLY A 199 1.52 -17.18 -1.99
N LEU A 200 0.19 -16.99 -1.96
CA LEU A 200 -0.72 -17.70 -1.05
C LEU A 200 -0.64 -19.23 -1.23
N SER A 201 -0.65 -19.99 -0.13
CA SER A 201 -0.66 -21.46 -0.15
C SER A 201 -1.93 -22.01 -0.78
N ALA A 202 -1.84 -23.21 -1.37
CA ALA A 202 -2.97 -23.89 -1.99
C ALA A 202 -4.13 -24.11 -0.99
N ASP A 203 -3.80 -24.37 0.28
CA ASP A 203 -4.79 -24.58 1.35
C ASP A 203 -5.61 -23.33 1.67
N LEU A 204 -5.00 -22.14 1.63
CA LEU A 204 -5.71 -20.87 1.82
C LEU A 204 -6.57 -20.53 0.61
N LEU A 205 -6.05 -20.80 -0.60
CA LEU A 205 -6.83 -20.61 -1.82
C LEU A 205 -8.04 -21.55 -1.85
N ALA A 206 -7.89 -22.81 -1.44
CA ALA A 206 -8.97 -23.80 -1.40
C ALA A 206 -10.10 -23.44 -0.42
N LYS A 207 -9.84 -22.59 0.58
CA LYS A 207 -10.90 -22.08 1.49
C LYS A 207 -11.80 -21.03 0.83
N HIS A 208 -11.28 -20.26 -0.13
CA HIS A 208 -11.98 -19.12 -0.73
C HIS A 208 -12.33 -19.32 -2.21
N LEU A 209 -11.70 -20.28 -2.89
CA LEU A 209 -11.81 -20.53 -4.32
C LEU A 209 -12.11 -22.01 -4.58
N PRO A 210 -12.89 -22.32 -5.63
CA PRO A 210 -13.16 -23.70 -6.02
C PRO A 210 -11.89 -24.37 -6.59
N ILE A 211 -11.83 -25.70 -6.45
CA ILE A 211 -10.65 -26.55 -6.74
C ILE A 211 -10.11 -26.32 -8.15
N ASP A 212 -10.98 -26.13 -9.12
CA ASP A 212 -10.61 -25.92 -10.52
C ASP A 212 -9.94 -24.56 -10.77
N VAL A 213 -10.33 -23.52 -10.03
CA VAL A 213 -9.66 -22.21 -10.08
C VAL A 213 -8.29 -22.29 -9.40
N VAL A 214 -8.19 -23.01 -8.28
CA VAL A 214 -6.91 -23.23 -7.60
C VAL A 214 -5.93 -23.97 -8.51
N ALA A 215 -6.36 -25.09 -9.12
CA ALA A 215 -5.55 -25.84 -10.07
C ALA A 215 -5.07 -24.98 -11.24
N LYS A 216 -5.92 -24.05 -11.71
CA LYS A 216 -5.55 -23.13 -12.79
C LYS A 216 -4.53 -22.08 -12.35
N ILE A 217 -4.64 -21.57 -11.12
CA ILE A 217 -3.65 -20.65 -10.53
C ILE A 217 -2.30 -21.37 -10.37
N GLU A 218 -2.31 -22.63 -9.94
CA GLU A 218 -1.09 -23.46 -9.84
C GLU A 218 -0.44 -23.71 -11.20
N GLU A 219 -1.25 -23.98 -12.24
CA GLU A 219 -0.77 -24.09 -13.62
C GLU A 219 -0.07 -22.80 -14.08
N ILE A 220 -0.63 -21.63 -13.73
CA ILE A 220 -0.01 -20.32 -14.04
C ILE A 220 1.30 -20.15 -13.26
N ARG A 221 1.35 -20.55 -11.99
CA ARG A 221 2.59 -20.53 -11.18
C ARG A 221 3.68 -21.41 -11.80
N ALA A 222 3.31 -22.58 -12.33
CA ALA A 222 4.23 -23.50 -12.99
C ALA A 222 4.75 -22.99 -14.35
N LYS A 223 3.97 -22.16 -15.07
CA LYS A 223 4.35 -21.59 -16.39
C LYS A 223 5.10 -20.26 -16.31
N SER A 224 5.05 -19.55 -15.19
CA SER A 224 5.75 -18.26 -15.04
C SER A 224 7.27 -18.48 -15.08
N PRO A 225 8.06 -17.68 -15.84
CA PRO A 225 9.51 -17.88 -15.98
C PRO A 225 10.31 -17.63 -14.68
N VAL A 226 9.65 -17.18 -13.61
CA VAL A 226 10.20 -17.18 -12.24
C VAL A 226 10.30 -18.61 -11.65
N ALA A 227 9.61 -19.58 -12.25
CA ALA A 227 9.72 -21.01 -11.93
C ALA A 227 10.82 -21.74 -12.74
N ALA A 228 11.53 -21.10 -13.66
CA ALA A 228 12.61 -21.74 -14.42
C ALA A 228 13.89 -22.00 -13.60
N ALA A 229 13.98 -21.47 -12.37
CA ALA A 229 14.98 -21.90 -11.39
C ALA A 229 14.46 -23.02 -10.45
N ASN A 230 13.16 -23.35 -10.52
CA ASN A 230 12.45 -24.25 -9.62
C ASN A 230 11.75 -25.36 -10.42
N THR A 231 12.52 -26.28 -11.01
CA THR A 231 12.21 -27.73 -11.12
C THR A 231 13.26 -28.42 -12.01
N PRO A 232 13.83 -29.56 -11.60
CA PRO A 232 14.49 -30.44 -12.56
C PRO A 232 13.40 -31.16 -13.38
N ARG A 233 13.54 -31.12 -14.70
CA ARG A 233 12.75 -31.93 -15.62
C ARG A 233 13.04 -33.42 -15.38
N SER A 234 12.00 -34.24 -15.30
CA SER A 234 11.97 -35.49 -16.10
C SER A 234 10.52 -35.81 -16.52
N PRO A 235 10.29 -36.26 -17.76
CA PRO A 235 9.01 -36.76 -18.21
C PRO A 235 8.96 -38.31 -18.13
N PHE A 236 7.72 -38.83 -18.06
CA PHE A 236 7.30 -40.25 -18.22
C PHE A 236 7.37 -41.19 -17.01
N LEU A 237 6.26 -41.27 -16.26
CA LEU A 237 5.25 -42.36 -16.26
C LEU A 237 4.65 -42.62 -14.87
N THR A 238 3.34 -42.40 -14.80
CA THR A 238 2.39 -42.87 -13.79
C THR A 238 2.47 -44.38 -13.56
N HIS A 239 2.51 -44.83 -12.30
CA HIS A 239 1.48 -45.70 -11.68
C HIS A 239 1.84 -46.07 -10.22
N HIS A 240 0.79 -46.19 -9.41
CA HIS A 240 0.68 -46.81 -8.07
C HIS A 240 0.90 -45.96 -6.80
N TYR A 241 -0.25 -45.61 -6.21
CA TYR A 241 -0.67 -45.71 -4.79
C TYR A 241 0.40 -45.78 -3.67
N LEU A 242 0.08 -45.01 -2.59
CA LEU A 242 0.44 -45.13 -1.16
C LEU A 242 1.58 -44.22 -0.59
N PRO A 243 1.52 -43.86 0.71
CA PRO A 243 1.34 -42.48 1.16
C PRO A 243 2.46 -41.97 2.09
N ILE A 244 2.33 -40.72 2.56
CA ILE A 244 3.09 -40.10 3.66
C ILE A 244 4.60 -39.93 3.38
N ASN A 245 5.00 -38.70 3.04
CA ASN A 245 6.21 -38.10 3.61
C ASN A 245 6.16 -36.57 3.52
N ALA A 246 6.54 -35.94 4.62
CA ALA A 246 6.43 -34.51 4.92
C ALA A 246 7.06 -33.58 3.87
N PRO A 247 6.53 -32.35 3.64
CA PRO A 247 7.21 -31.37 2.82
C PRO A 247 8.47 -30.92 3.55
N SER A 248 9.59 -30.85 2.85
CA SER A 248 10.89 -30.49 3.41
C SER A 248 10.84 -29.12 4.09
N SER A 249 11.30 -29.03 5.34
CA SER A 249 11.32 -27.83 6.19
C SER A 249 11.94 -26.58 5.55
N ALA A 250 12.76 -26.75 4.51
CA ALA A 250 13.42 -25.65 3.80
C ALA A 250 12.43 -24.76 3.02
N ALA A 251 11.45 -25.34 2.33
CA ALA A 251 10.50 -24.58 1.52
C ALA A 251 9.52 -23.76 2.36
N ASP A 252 9.13 -24.29 3.51
CA ASP A 252 8.29 -23.61 4.50
C ASP A 252 9.06 -22.43 5.15
N ARG A 253 10.33 -22.65 5.52
CA ARG A 253 11.22 -21.60 6.06
C ARG A 253 11.36 -20.42 5.09
N ASP A 254 11.66 -20.67 3.83
CA ASP A 254 11.82 -19.61 2.82
C ASP A 254 10.53 -18.80 2.58
N HIS A 255 9.37 -19.46 2.73
CA HIS A 255 8.09 -18.79 2.63
C HIS A 255 7.84 -17.88 3.84
N LYS A 256 8.13 -18.34 5.06
CA LYS A 256 8.05 -17.55 6.29
C LYS A 256 8.98 -16.33 6.24
N ILE A 257 10.23 -16.51 5.80
CA ILE A 257 11.20 -15.40 5.65
C ILE A 257 10.67 -14.34 4.68
N ARG A 258 10.12 -14.74 3.52
CA ARG A 258 9.54 -13.80 2.55
C ARG A 258 8.32 -13.06 3.11
N ARG A 259 7.48 -13.72 3.88
CA ARG A 259 6.30 -13.10 4.51
C ARG A 259 6.72 -12.11 5.58
N MET A 260 7.71 -12.46 6.41
CA MET A 260 8.29 -11.58 7.41
C MET A 260 8.88 -10.31 6.79
N ARG A 261 9.66 -10.43 5.70
CA ARG A 261 10.23 -9.27 5.01
C ARG A 261 9.16 -8.29 4.51
N ARG A 262 8.06 -8.79 3.94
CA ARG A 262 6.91 -7.96 3.53
C ARG A 262 6.23 -7.27 4.72
N ALA A 263 6.13 -7.95 5.86
CA ALA A 263 5.58 -7.36 7.08
C ALA A 263 6.47 -6.22 7.60
N LEU A 264 7.80 -6.41 7.59
CA LEU A 264 8.77 -5.37 7.93
C LEU A 264 8.72 -4.17 6.98
N ASP A 265 8.62 -4.41 5.66
CA ASP A 265 8.46 -3.35 4.65
C ASP A 265 7.17 -2.53 4.87
N ALA A 266 6.10 -3.19 5.36
CA ALA A 266 4.81 -2.56 5.67
C ALA A 266 4.74 -1.99 7.11
N ALA A 267 5.82 -2.10 7.89
CA ALA A 267 5.87 -1.76 9.32
C ALA A 267 4.80 -2.48 10.19
N ASP A 268 4.38 -3.68 9.79
CA ASP A 268 3.41 -4.51 10.51
C ASP A 268 4.12 -5.42 11.53
N ILE A 269 4.47 -4.82 12.68
CA ILE A 269 5.18 -5.50 13.77
C ILE A 269 4.31 -6.58 14.43
N GLU A 270 3.00 -6.38 14.49
CA GLU A 270 2.08 -7.35 15.11
C GLU A 270 2.01 -8.64 14.28
N LEU A 271 2.04 -8.54 12.95
CA LEU A 271 2.16 -9.72 12.11
C LEU A 271 3.50 -10.45 12.33
N VAL A 272 4.62 -9.73 12.47
CA VAL A 272 5.91 -10.35 12.80
C VAL A 272 5.84 -11.07 14.15
N LYS A 273 5.22 -10.46 15.16
CA LYS A 273 4.99 -11.05 16.48
C LYS A 273 4.17 -12.35 16.40
N LEU A 274 3.09 -12.34 15.64
CA LEU A 274 2.25 -13.53 15.42
C LEU A 274 3.02 -14.65 14.71
N MET A 275 3.92 -14.31 13.79
CA MET A 275 4.76 -15.31 13.10
C MET A 275 5.79 -15.96 14.04
N VAL A 276 6.38 -15.18 14.96
CA VAL A 276 7.28 -15.70 15.99
C VAL A 276 6.52 -16.60 16.97
N MET A 277 5.39 -16.13 17.50
CA MET A 277 4.64 -16.83 18.54
C MET A 277 3.84 -18.02 18.03
N GLY A 278 3.26 -17.93 16.82
CA GLY A 278 2.35 -18.92 16.27
C GLY A 278 2.99 -19.91 15.31
N GLU A 279 3.93 -19.46 14.46
CA GLU A 279 4.56 -20.30 13.44
C GLU A 279 5.98 -20.77 13.80
N GLY A 280 6.51 -20.31 14.95
CA GLY A 280 7.85 -20.62 15.43
C GLY A 280 8.95 -20.09 14.51
N LEU A 281 8.75 -18.92 13.90
CA LEU A 281 9.78 -18.29 13.08
C LEU A 281 10.89 -17.75 13.98
N ASP A 282 12.11 -18.23 13.75
CA ASP A 282 13.32 -17.66 14.34
C ASP A 282 13.76 -16.42 13.54
N LEU A 283 13.79 -15.27 14.22
CA LEU A 283 14.14 -13.99 13.61
C LEU A 283 15.64 -13.88 13.30
N ASP A 284 16.47 -14.59 14.05
CA ASP A 284 17.93 -14.58 13.88
C ASP A 284 18.31 -15.40 12.64
N ASP A 285 17.78 -16.62 12.53
CA ASP A 285 17.92 -17.45 11.32
C ASP A 285 17.37 -16.75 10.07
N ALA A 286 16.29 -15.97 10.22
CA ALA A 286 15.68 -15.21 9.14
C ALA A 286 16.41 -13.89 8.80
N LEU A 287 17.42 -13.51 9.59
CA LEU A 287 18.18 -12.26 9.48
C LEU A 287 17.27 -11.02 9.50
N ALA A 288 16.25 -11.04 10.37
CA ALA A 288 15.21 -10.02 10.42
C ALA A 288 15.77 -8.63 10.74
N VAL A 289 16.66 -8.55 11.73
CA VAL A 289 17.29 -7.29 12.16
C VAL A 289 18.18 -6.71 11.05
N HIS A 290 19.00 -7.53 10.39
CA HIS A 290 19.85 -7.09 9.28
C HIS A 290 19.01 -6.55 8.11
N TYR A 291 17.92 -7.23 7.78
CA TYR A 291 17.00 -6.78 6.74
C TYR A 291 16.33 -5.45 7.12
N ALA A 292 15.83 -5.34 8.36
CA ALA A 292 15.16 -4.13 8.84
C ALA A 292 16.11 -2.92 8.86
N VAL A 293 17.37 -3.10 9.26
CA VAL A 293 18.37 -2.02 9.23
C VAL A 293 18.62 -1.55 7.80
N GLN A 294 18.66 -2.45 6.82
CA GLN A 294 18.97 -2.09 5.44
C GLN A 294 17.79 -1.46 4.67
N HIS A 295 16.54 -1.82 5.02
CA HIS A 295 15.38 -1.51 4.20
C HIS A 295 14.24 -0.77 4.92
N CYS A 296 14.25 -0.69 6.24
CA CYS A 296 13.14 -0.13 7.03
C CYS A 296 13.55 1.13 7.80
N ASN A 297 12.55 1.78 8.42
CA ASN A 297 12.74 2.96 9.26
C ASN A 297 13.21 2.59 10.67
N ARG A 298 13.82 3.55 11.37
CA ARG A 298 14.34 3.40 12.74
C ARG A 298 13.30 2.84 13.71
N ASP A 299 12.05 3.30 13.60
CA ASP A 299 10.97 2.89 14.50
C ASP A 299 10.59 1.41 14.31
N VAL A 300 10.72 0.88 13.09
CA VAL A 300 10.49 -0.56 12.79
C VAL A 300 11.60 -1.39 13.42
N VAL A 301 12.86 -0.96 13.29
CA VAL A 301 14.00 -1.65 13.92
C VAL A 301 13.85 -1.64 15.43
N LYS A 302 13.53 -0.49 16.03
CA LYS A 302 13.28 -0.37 17.47
C LYS A 302 12.17 -1.31 17.92
N ALA A 303 11.01 -1.26 17.27
CA ALA A 303 9.88 -2.11 17.62
C ALA A 303 10.23 -3.60 17.48
N LEU A 304 10.99 -3.99 16.43
CA LEU A 304 11.46 -5.36 16.24
C LEU A 304 12.36 -5.84 17.38
N LEU A 305 13.26 -4.99 17.87
CA LEU A 305 14.15 -5.31 19.00
C LEU A 305 13.39 -5.34 20.33
N GLU A 306 12.36 -4.51 20.50
CA GLU A 306 11.48 -4.52 21.67
C GLU A 306 10.64 -5.82 21.79
N LEU A 307 10.48 -6.61 20.72
CA LEU A 307 9.87 -7.95 20.85
C LEU A 307 10.75 -8.90 21.68
N GLY A 308 12.05 -8.66 21.79
CA GLY A 308 12.99 -9.51 22.54
C GLY A 308 13.19 -10.91 21.95
N ALA A 309 12.77 -11.14 20.71
CA ALA A 309 12.83 -12.43 20.02
C ALA A 309 13.95 -12.53 18.97
N ALA A 310 14.77 -11.48 18.82
CA ALA A 310 15.92 -11.44 17.94
C ALA A 310 17.15 -10.95 18.72
N ASP A 311 18.29 -11.59 18.50
CA ASP A 311 19.58 -11.14 19.00
C ASP A 311 20.16 -10.04 18.10
N VAL A 312 20.45 -8.89 18.70
CA VAL A 312 21.05 -7.73 18.02
C VAL A 312 22.46 -8.05 17.51
N ASN A 313 23.14 -9.00 18.17
CA ASN A 313 24.52 -9.40 17.88
C ASN A 313 24.62 -10.57 16.89
N SER A 314 23.49 -11.03 16.35
CA SER A 314 23.43 -12.05 15.32
C SER A 314 24.32 -11.69 14.12
N ARG A 315 25.08 -12.68 13.64
CA ARG A 315 26.02 -12.52 12.51
C ARG A 315 25.37 -13.01 11.22
N ALA A 316 25.34 -12.15 10.21
CA ALA A 316 24.73 -12.43 8.92
C ALA A 316 25.77 -12.69 7.82
N GLY A 317 25.43 -13.64 6.94
CA GLY A 317 26.08 -13.85 5.66
C GLY A 317 27.51 -14.41 5.74
N PRO A 318 28.18 -14.57 4.58
CA PRO A 318 29.50 -15.19 4.48
C PRO A 318 30.64 -14.34 5.09
N THR A 319 30.38 -13.09 5.43
CA THR A 319 31.32 -12.18 6.10
C THR A 319 31.07 -12.09 7.60
N GLY A 320 29.96 -12.62 8.10
CA GLY A 320 29.60 -12.59 9.53
C GLY A 320 29.37 -11.17 10.08
N LYS A 321 28.80 -10.28 9.27
CA LYS A 321 28.50 -8.90 9.69
C LYS A 321 27.34 -8.87 10.68
N THR A 322 27.46 -8.08 11.75
CA THR A 322 26.33 -7.79 12.64
C THR A 322 25.48 -6.63 12.11
N ALA A 323 24.29 -6.42 12.68
CA ALA A 323 23.44 -5.28 12.33
C ALA A 323 24.16 -3.92 12.50
N LEU A 324 25.04 -3.81 13.51
CA LEU A 324 25.82 -2.59 13.76
C LEU A 324 26.87 -2.33 12.65
N HIS A 325 27.45 -3.37 12.05
CA HIS A 325 28.33 -3.21 10.88
C HIS A 325 27.56 -2.64 9.68
N LEU A 326 26.33 -3.11 9.43
CA LEU A 326 25.49 -2.61 8.35
C LEU A 326 25.09 -1.15 8.58
N ALA A 327 24.70 -0.80 9.80
CA ALA A 327 24.36 0.59 10.16
C ALA A 327 25.57 1.55 10.00
N ALA A 328 26.78 1.06 10.32
CA ALA A 328 28.04 1.77 10.11
C ALA A 328 28.35 1.97 8.61
N GLU A 329 28.18 0.94 7.78
CA GLU A 329 28.36 1.02 6.32
C GLU A 329 27.41 2.03 5.66
N MET A 330 26.17 2.11 6.13
CA MET A 330 25.19 3.08 5.63
C MET A 330 25.39 4.51 6.19
N VAL A 331 26.30 4.69 7.16
CA VAL A 331 26.55 5.97 7.84
C VAL A 331 25.26 6.55 8.44
N SER A 332 24.51 5.70 9.15
CA SER A 332 23.18 6.00 9.68
C SER A 332 23.19 6.15 11.21
N PRO A 333 23.37 7.37 11.77
CA PRO A 333 23.52 7.56 13.21
C PRO A 333 22.27 7.14 13.99
N ASP A 334 21.10 7.32 13.38
CA ASP A 334 19.80 6.91 13.90
C ASP A 334 19.66 5.39 14.10
N MET A 335 20.25 4.59 13.21
CA MET A 335 20.24 3.13 13.34
C MET A 335 21.31 2.68 14.33
N VAL A 336 22.48 3.33 14.29
CA VAL A 336 23.57 3.08 15.26
C VAL A 336 23.08 3.32 16.69
N SER A 337 22.39 4.42 16.96
CA SER A 337 21.88 4.72 18.30
C SER A 337 20.88 3.66 18.77
N VAL A 338 19.89 3.30 17.96
CA VAL A 338 18.90 2.28 18.34
C VAL A 338 19.53 0.92 18.59
N LEU A 339 20.50 0.50 17.77
CA LEU A 339 21.18 -0.77 17.98
C LEU A 339 21.99 -0.75 19.29
N LEU A 340 22.71 0.34 19.58
CA LEU A 340 23.48 0.49 20.82
C LEU A 340 22.59 0.59 22.06
N ASP A 341 21.45 1.28 21.98
CA ASP A 341 20.44 1.37 23.05
C ASP A 341 19.87 -0.01 23.42
N HIS A 342 19.83 -0.92 22.44
CA HIS A 342 19.40 -2.32 22.61
C HIS A 342 20.58 -3.30 22.82
N HIS A 343 21.71 -2.83 23.36
CA HIS A 343 22.87 -3.64 23.73
C HIS A 343 23.59 -4.34 22.57
N ALA A 344 23.64 -3.72 21.38
CA ALA A 344 24.57 -4.15 20.33
C ALA A 344 26.03 -4.01 20.82
N ASP A 345 26.83 -5.06 20.63
CA ASP A 345 28.24 -5.07 20.96
C ASP A 345 29.04 -4.23 19.95
N PRO A 346 29.62 -3.09 20.36
CA PRO A 346 30.41 -2.25 19.49
C PRO A 346 31.78 -2.86 19.15
N ASN A 347 32.21 -3.89 19.88
CA ASN A 347 33.46 -4.63 19.64
C ASN A 347 33.24 -5.91 18.83
N ALA A 348 32.01 -6.19 18.38
CA ALA A 348 31.70 -7.37 17.60
C ALA A 348 32.60 -7.45 16.36
N ARG A 349 33.17 -8.61 16.08
CA ARG A 349 34.07 -8.80 14.92
C ARG A 349 33.40 -9.62 13.83
N THR A 350 33.58 -9.17 12.59
CA THR A 350 33.29 -9.98 11.40
C THR A 350 34.20 -11.20 11.33
N LEU A 351 33.96 -12.11 10.37
CA LEU A 351 34.84 -13.26 10.13
C LEU A 351 36.26 -12.85 9.72
N ASP A 352 36.40 -11.67 9.11
CA ASP A 352 37.68 -11.06 8.73
C ASP A 352 38.34 -10.28 9.88
N GLY A 353 37.75 -10.30 11.09
CA GLY A 353 38.27 -9.62 12.27
C GLY A 353 38.03 -8.10 12.29
N VAL A 354 37.20 -7.57 11.39
CA VAL A 354 36.88 -6.15 11.28
C VAL A 354 35.82 -5.77 12.31
N THR A 355 35.98 -4.64 13.01
CA THR A 355 34.98 -4.08 13.92
C THR A 355 34.11 -3.01 13.25
N PRO A 356 32.93 -2.66 13.80
CA PRO A 356 32.12 -1.55 13.30
C PRO A 356 32.87 -0.21 13.30
N LEU A 357 33.76 -0.01 14.28
CA LEU A 357 34.61 1.18 14.36
C LEU A 357 35.65 1.21 13.22
N ASP A 358 36.21 0.06 12.85
CA ASP A 358 37.16 -0.04 11.74
C ASP A 358 36.50 0.24 10.39
N VAL A 359 35.23 -0.18 10.21
CA VAL A 359 34.41 0.20 9.06
C VAL A 359 34.29 1.73 8.96
N LEU A 360 33.91 2.40 10.05
CA LEU A 360 33.77 3.86 10.07
C LEU A 360 35.10 4.60 9.83
N ARG A 361 36.21 4.09 10.38
CA ARG A 361 37.56 4.64 10.13
C ARG A 361 37.97 4.48 8.67
N SER A 362 37.70 3.32 8.08
CA SER A 362 37.95 3.06 6.66
C SER A 362 37.16 4.05 5.80
N LEU A 363 35.86 4.22 6.05
CA LEU A 363 35.01 5.19 5.35
C LEU A 363 35.49 6.64 5.53
N THR A 364 35.96 7.00 6.72
CA THR A 364 36.52 8.33 7.00
C THR A 364 37.80 8.56 6.20
N SER A 365 38.69 7.57 6.15
CA SER A 365 39.91 7.65 5.36
C SER A 365 39.59 7.76 3.85
N GLU A 366 38.68 6.94 3.34
CA GLU A 366 38.27 7.00 1.93
C GLU A 366 37.63 8.36 1.58
N PHE A 367 36.80 8.90 2.47
CA PHE A 367 36.22 10.23 2.31
C PHE A 367 37.28 11.33 2.29
N LEU A 368 38.26 11.29 3.19
CA LEU A 368 39.36 12.26 3.26
C LEU A 368 40.31 12.19 2.05
N PHE A 369 40.57 10.98 1.52
CA PHE A 369 41.50 10.80 0.40
C PHE A 369 40.84 10.98 -0.98
N LYS A 370 39.60 10.53 -1.18
CA LYS A 370 38.92 10.50 -2.49
C LYS A 370 37.83 11.57 -2.63
N GLY A 371 37.41 12.21 -1.54
CA GLY A 371 36.30 13.18 -1.52
C GLY A 371 34.92 12.58 -1.76
N ALA A 372 34.82 11.26 -1.98
CA ALA A 372 33.60 10.51 -2.19
C ALA A 372 33.82 9.03 -1.86
N VAL A 373 32.80 8.38 -1.32
CA VAL A 373 32.82 6.94 -1.02
C VAL A 373 32.02 6.19 -2.10
N PRO A 374 32.56 5.11 -2.69
CA PRO A 374 31.84 4.31 -3.68
C PRO A 374 30.54 3.72 -3.11
N GLY A 375 29.41 3.97 -3.78
CA GLY A 375 28.10 3.39 -3.41
C GLY A 375 27.20 4.27 -2.53
N LEU A 376 27.68 5.40 -2.02
CA LEU A 376 26.88 6.37 -1.26
C LEU A 376 26.95 7.74 -1.94
N THR A 377 25.85 8.17 -2.57
CA THR A 377 25.82 9.36 -3.43
C THR A 377 25.81 10.69 -2.66
N HIS A 378 25.70 10.69 -1.33
CA HIS A 378 25.76 11.90 -0.50
C HIS A 378 26.04 11.56 0.98
N ILE A 379 27.30 11.37 1.36
CA ILE A 379 27.68 11.22 2.78
C ILE A 379 27.81 12.61 3.39
N GLU A 380 26.96 12.92 4.37
CA GLU A 380 27.14 14.12 5.19
C GLU A 380 28.26 13.88 6.20
N PRO A 381 29.34 14.69 6.22
CA PRO A 381 30.46 14.51 7.13
C PRO A 381 30.03 14.58 8.60
N ASN A 382 28.96 15.32 8.89
CA ASN A 382 28.36 15.41 10.22
C ASN A 382 27.77 14.06 10.69
N LYS A 383 27.12 13.31 9.78
CA LYS A 383 26.56 11.98 10.10
C LYS A 383 27.66 10.95 10.31
N LEU A 384 28.71 10.97 9.47
CA LEU A 384 29.86 10.09 9.63
C LEU A 384 30.60 10.31 10.95
N ARG A 385 30.85 11.58 11.28
CA ARG A 385 31.44 11.96 12.57
C ARG A 385 30.58 11.50 13.75
N LEU A 386 29.27 11.73 13.68
CA LEU A 386 28.35 11.31 14.74
C LEU A 386 28.34 9.79 14.93
N CYS A 387 28.30 9.00 13.85
CA CYS A 387 28.41 7.53 13.94
C CYS A 387 29.71 7.11 14.62
N LEU A 388 30.83 7.74 14.27
CA LEU A 388 32.15 7.44 14.85
C LEU A 388 32.17 7.76 16.35
N GLU A 389 31.68 8.93 16.75
CA GLU A 389 31.57 9.32 18.16
C GLU A 389 30.65 8.38 18.95
N LEU A 390 29.49 7.99 18.40
CA LEU A 390 28.55 7.07 19.05
C LEU A 390 29.18 5.69 19.29
N VAL A 391 29.72 5.05 18.26
CA VAL A 391 30.34 3.73 18.38
C VAL A 391 31.57 3.79 19.29
N GLN A 392 32.42 4.81 19.16
CA GLN A 392 33.59 4.98 20.02
C GLN A 392 33.19 5.16 21.49
N SER A 393 32.14 5.94 21.77
CA SER A 393 31.63 6.12 23.12
C SER A 393 31.11 4.80 23.71
N ALA A 394 30.42 3.98 22.91
CA ALA A 394 29.94 2.67 23.34
C ALA A 394 31.10 1.70 23.65
N VAL A 395 32.17 1.72 22.85
CA VAL A 395 33.40 0.94 23.14
C VAL A 395 34.02 1.38 24.48
N MET A 396 34.08 2.70 24.75
CA MET A 396 34.63 3.21 26.01
C MET A 396 33.77 2.87 27.24
N VAL A 397 32.45 2.72 27.07
CA VAL A 397 31.54 2.33 28.16
C VAL A 397 31.69 0.85 28.49
N THR A 398 31.69 -0.01 27.46
CA THR A 398 31.85 -1.47 27.63
C THR A 398 33.18 -1.86 28.29
N THR A 399 34.26 -1.14 27.99
CA THR A 399 35.59 -1.38 28.60
C THR A 399 35.71 -0.94 30.07
N ARG A 400 34.81 -0.09 30.59
CA ARG A 400 34.80 0.30 32.01
C ARG A 400 34.06 -0.71 32.90
N ASP A 401 33.13 -1.47 32.34
CA ASP A 401 32.32 -2.44 33.09
C ASP A 401 33.10 -3.73 33.43
N GLU A 402 34.13 -4.07 32.65
CA GLU A 402 35.05 -5.18 32.97
C GLU A 402 36.06 -4.85 34.11
N GLY A 403 36.04 -3.61 34.63
CA GLY A 403 36.98 -3.12 35.64
C GLY A 403 36.51 -3.21 37.10
N ALA A 404 35.32 -3.76 37.39
CA ALA A 404 34.79 -3.88 38.75
C ALA A 404 34.98 -5.32 39.30
N PRO A 405 35.94 -5.58 40.22
CA PRO A 405 36.10 -6.91 40.79
C PRO A 405 35.00 -7.17 41.82
N GLY A 406 34.06 -8.03 41.46
CA GLY A 406 33.14 -8.67 42.39
C GLY A 406 33.90 -9.56 43.38
N ALA A 407 33.60 -9.38 44.65
CA ALA A 407 34.15 -10.15 45.77
C ALA A 407 33.88 -11.66 45.62
N GLY A 408 34.95 -12.45 45.69
CA GLY A 408 34.92 -13.91 45.79
C GLY A 408 36.34 -14.44 45.82
N GLY A 409 36.87 -14.67 47.03
CA GLY A 409 38.22 -15.18 47.22
C GLY A 409 38.35 -16.65 46.81
N GLU A 410 39.51 -17.03 46.29
CA GLU A 410 40.48 -17.89 47.00
C GLU A 410 41.74 -18.15 46.13
N ALA A 411 42.88 -17.86 46.76
CA ALA A 411 44.25 -18.37 46.63
C ALA A 411 44.75 -19.10 45.35
N GLY A 412 45.90 -18.60 44.85
CA GLY A 412 47.12 -19.43 44.78
C GLY A 412 47.92 -19.40 43.47
N GLY A 413 49.18 -18.94 43.55
CA GLY A 413 50.29 -19.51 42.76
C GLY A 413 51.00 -18.60 41.75
N SER A 414 52.21 -18.19 42.13
CA SER A 414 53.25 -17.48 41.38
C SER A 414 53.95 -18.30 40.28
N ASP A 415 54.32 -17.64 39.17
CA ASP A 415 55.63 -17.59 38.45
C ASP A 415 55.34 -17.22 36.98
N GLY A 416 55.99 -16.29 36.27
CA GLY A 416 57.41 -15.93 36.26
C GLY A 416 57.97 -16.26 34.86
N GLY A 417 58.05 -15.31 33.91
CA GLY A 417 58.74 -15.57 32.65
C GLY A 417 58.52 -14.62 31.45
N ASN A 418 59.36 -13.59 31.38
CA ASN A 418 60.09 -13.13 30.18
C ASN A 418 59.41 -12.27 29.07
N PHE A 419 59.82 -11.00 29.00
CA PHE A 419 59.64 -10.05 27.88
C PHE A 419 60.60 -10.33 26.70
N PRO A 420 60.38 -9.75 25.51
CA PRO A 420 61.00 -8.44 25.24
C PRO A 420 60.05 -7.40 24.64
N ARG A 421 60.31 -6.15 25.02
CA ARG A 421 59.76 -4.92 24.46
C ARG A 421 60.32 -4.68 23.04
N SER A 422 59.47 -4.21 22.14
CA SER A 422 59.85 -3.40 20.98
C SER A 422 58.79 -2.33 20.76
N ASP A 423 59.18 -1.09 21.07
CA ASP A 423 58.84 0.19 20.41
C ASP A 423 57.44 0.31 19.77
N ALA A 424 56.51 1.00 20.42
CA ALA A 424 56.34 2.46 20.36
C ALA A 424 56.03 2.97 18.94
N ASP A 425 54.73 3.04 18.62
CA ASP A 425 54.20 4.14 17.80
C ASP A 425 52.74 4.42 18.22
N ASP A 426 52.63 5.15 19.33
CA ASP A 426 51.39 5.61 19.93
C ASP A 426 51.11 7.02 19.38
N SER A 427 50.51 7.11 18.19
CA SER A 427 50.04 8.39 17.63
C SER A 427 48.64 8.73 18.14
N LEU A 428 48.60 9.04 19.43
CA LEU A 428 47.53 9.76 20.11
C LEU A 428 47.40 11.17 19.51
N VAL A 429 46.62 11.33 18.43
CA VAL A 429 46.12 12.66 18.04
C VAL A 429 44.86 12.96 18.85
N SER A 430 45.09 13.46 20.06
CA SER A 430 44.09 14.15 20.87
C SER A 430 43.63 15.41 20.14
N LEU A 431 42.43 15.40 19.56
CA LEU A 431 41.70 16.62 19.18
C LEU A 431 40.59 16.88 20.21
N THR A 432 40.99 17.31 21.40
CA THR A 432 40.14 18.09 22.29
C THR A 432 39.86 19.43 21.61
N MET A 433 38.65 19.64 21.09
CA MET A 433 38.20 20.99 20.72
C MET A 433 37.42 21.60 21.87
N ASN A 434 38.10 22.55 22.51
CA ASN A 434 37.57 23.47 23.50
C ASN A 434 36.29 24.15 23.01
N SER A 435 35.28 24.13 23.88
CA SER A 435 34.26 25.16 23.96
C SER A 435 34.94 26.52 24.12
N THR A 436 34.89 27.39 23.10
CA THR A 436 34.84 28.86 23.14
C THR A 436 35.17 29.40 21.75
N LEU A 437 34.15 29.77 20.95
CA LEU A 437 34.15 30.96 20.09
C LEU A 437 32.71 31.21 19.61
N MET A 438 31.97 31.88 20.50
CA MET A 438 30.73 32.59 20.19
C MET A 438 31.04 33.80 19.29
N TYR A 439 30.12 34.10 18.36
CA TYR A 439 29.90 35.39 17.70
C TYR A 439 31.05 36.01 16.86
N GLN A 440 30.95 35.91 15.53
CA GLN A 440 31.12 37.04 14.58
C GLN A 440 30.95 36.57 13.13
N GLY A 441 30.18 37.33 12.32
CA GLY A 441 30.33 37.32 10.86
C GLY A 441 29.07 37.07 10.03
N GLN A 442 28.05 37.90 10.22
CA GLN A 442 27.08 38.19 9.16
C GLN A 442 27.57 39.43 8.40
N GLU A 443 27.43 39.42 7.07
CA GLU A 443 27.51 40.54 6.09
C GLU A 443 28.72 40.63 5.12
N MET A 444 28.34 40.92 3.86
CA MET A 444 29.11 41.29 2.65
C MET A 444 29.85 40.15 1.91
N ALA A 445 29.75 39.96 0.59
CA ALA A 445 29.33 40.85 -0.49
C ALA A 445 28.82 40.07 -1.72
N ALA A 446 27.70 40.51 -2.30
CA ALA A 446 27.38 40.31 -3.70
C ALA A 446 26.99 41.68 -4.28
N ALA A 447 27.95 42.33 -4.95
CA ALA A 447 27.72 43.51 -5.76
C ALA A 447 28.71 43.50 -6.93
N VAL A 448 28.18 43.25 -8.13
CA VAL A 448 28.79 43.67 -9.39
C VAL A 448 27.85 44.70 -10.01
N ALA A 449 28.41 45.88 -10.25
CA ALA A 449 27.75 47.08 -10.76
C ALA A 449 27.77 47.17 -12.29
N GLY A 450 26.89 48.03 -12.83
CA GLY A 450 26.84 48.51 -14.21
C GLY A 450 25.39 48.90 -14.60
N ASP A 451 24.84 50.04 -14.15
CA ASP A 451 24.90 51.40 -14.77
C ASP A 451 24.19 51.43 -16.16
N ALA A 452 23.26 52.30 -16.58
CA ALA A 452 22.57 53.49 -16.08
C ALA A 452 21.38 53.78 -17.02
N ARG A 453 20.27 54.40 -16.55
CA ARG A 453 19.73 55.69 -17.05
C ARG A 453 18.35 56.05 -16.49
N LYS A 454 18.24 57.34 -16.16
CA LYS A 454 17.13 58.12 -15.60
C LYS A 454 15.84 58.11 -16.43
N GLY A 455 14.70 58.26 -15.73
CA GLY A 455 13.42 58.70 -16.29
C GLY A 455 12.38 58.94 -15.21
N ASN A 456 11.97 60.19 -15.03
CA ASN A 456 11.26 60.76 -13.88
C ASN A 456 9.72 60.59 -13.92
N SER A 457 9.11 60.70 -12.73
CA SER A 457 7.81 61.33 -12.39
C SER A 457 6.47 60.56 -12.39
N GLY A 458 5.74 60.74 -11.26
CA GLY A 458 4.27 60.71 -11.16
C GLY A 458 3.71 59.71 -10.14
N ARG A 459 3.59 60.03 -8.84
CA ARG A 459 2.34 60.42 -8.12
C ARG A 459 1.17 59.41 -8.32
N GLY A 460 0.50 58.85 -7.30
CA GLY A 460 0.48 59.15 -5.87
C GLY A 460 -0.35 58.15 -5.04
N SER A 461 -0.56 58.58 -3.80
CA SER A 461 -0.79 57.89 -2.53
C SER A 461 -2.14 57.15 -2.27
N PRO A 462 -2.29 56.47 -1.11
CA PRO A 462 -3.24 55.40 -0.80
C PRO A 462 -4.33 55.80 0.23
N SER A 463 -5.27 54.89 0.58
CA SER A 463 -5.99 54.86 1.89
C SER A 463 -6.71 53.50 2.06
N ASN A 464 -6.39 52.64 3.03
CA ASN A 464 -6.79 52.57 4.45
C ASN A 464 -8.26 52.16 4.76
N LEU A 465 -8.38 50.92 5.29
CA LEU A 465 -9.07 50.47 6.52
C LEU A 465 -10.38 51.15 6.96
N TYR A 466 -11.45 50.36 7.21
CA TYR A 466 -12.28 50.40 8.43
C TYR A 466 -13.30 49.23 8.48
N PHE A 467 -13.34 48.51 9.62
CA PHE A 467 -14.46 47.68 10.12
C PHE A 467 -15.12 48.44 11.28
N PRO A 468 -16.42 48.23 11.61
CA PRO A 468 -16.74 47.54 12.88
C PRO A 468 -18.10 46.78 12.97
N ASN A 469 -18.13 45.79 13.89
CA ASN A 469 -19.17 45.34 14.87
C ASN A 469 -20.63 45.04 14.39
N GLY A 470 -21.44 44.10 14.92
CA GLY A 470 -21.40 43.26 16.13
C GLY A 470 -22.70 43.41 16.97
N PHE A 471 -23.51 42.33 17.08
CA PHE A 471 -24.54 42.01 18.11
C PHE A 471 -25.89 42.75 18.12
N PRO A 472 -26.98 42.19 18.73
CA PRO A 472 -27.10 41.40 19.98
C PRO A 472 -27.34 39.89 19.86
#